data_AF-A0A0B1T0T6-F1
#
_entry.id   AF-A0A0B1T0T6-F1
#
_cell.length_a   1.000
_cell.length_b   1.000
_cell.length_c   1.000
_cell.angle_alpha   90.00
_cell.angle_beta   90.00
_cell.angle_gamma   90.00
#
_symmetry.space_group_name_H-M   'P 1'
#
loop_
_entity.id
_entity.type
_entity.pdbx_description
1 polymer ?
#
loop_
_entity_poly.entity_id
_entity_poly.type
_entity_poly.pdbx_seq_one_letter_code
_entity_poly.pdbx_strand_id
1 'polypeptide(L)' 'MRQLDKLVAKNINSLSSRQLHFHLYIRRITDTCNTDAEMRRILESWLKFTRNLDDGAYLCAPVFFNKRT' A
#
# COMPACT_ATOMS: atom_id res chain seq x y z
N MET A 1 4.61 -10.63 3.07
CA MET A 1 3.98 -9.40 2.59
C MET A 1 2.63 -9.63 1.89
N ARG A 2 2.50 -10.52 0.88
CA ARG A 2 1.18 -10.75 0.23
C ARG A 2 0.04 -11.20 1.14
N GLN A 3 0.32 -12.01 2.16
CA GLN A 3 -0.71 -12.38 3.14
C GLN A 3 -1.20 -11.17 3.93
N LEU A 4 -0.28 -10.24 4.23
CA LEU A 4 -0.63 -8.96 4.86
C LEU A 4 -1.50 -8.12 3.92
N ASP A 5 -1.21 -8.09 2.62
CA ASP A 5 -2.04 -7.39 1.63
C ASP A 5 -3.49 -7.91 1.59
N LYS A 6 -3.69 -9.23 1.69
CA LYS A 6 -5.05 -9.82 1.79
C LYS A 6 -5.79 -9.35 3.05
N LEU A 7 -5.09 -9.24 4.19
CA LEU A 7 -5.67 -8.76 5.43
C LEU A 7 -5.97 -7.26 5.38
N VAL A 8 -5.05 -6.47 4.83
CA VAL A 8 -5.23 -5.02 4.65
C VAL A 8 -6.41 -4.75 3.72
N ALA A 9 -6.51 -5.46 2.59
CA ALA A 9 -7.62 -5.30 1.65
C ALA A 9 -9.00 -5.50 2.29
N LYS A 10 -9.12 -6.43 3.25
CA LYS A 10 -10.38 -6.69 3.97
C LYS A 10 -10.69 -5.65 5.04
N ASN A 11 -9.67 -5.03 5.62
CA ASN A 11 -9.79 -4.20 6.82
C ASN A 11 -9.39 -2.73 6.60
N ILE A 12 -9.22 -2.29 5.36
CA ILE A 12 -8.59 -0.99 5.06
C ILE A 12 -9.34 0.20 5.69
N ASN A 13 -10.67 0.12 5.73
CA ASN A 13 -11.54 1.15 6.31
C ASN A 13 -11.48 1.18 7.85
N SER A 14 -11.07 0.09 8.49
CA SER A 14 -10.95 0.01 9.95
C SER A 14 -9.53 0.28 10.47
N LEU A 15 -8.56 0.52 9.57
CA LEU A 15 -7.20 0.86 9.99
C LEU A 15 -7.15 2.26 10.60
N SER A 16 -6.47 2.38 11.73
CA SER A 16 -6.14 3.65 12.37
C SER A 16 -5.03 4.39 11.60
N SER A 17 -4.88 5.70 11.81
CA SER A 17 -3.84 6.54 11.19
C SER A 17 -2.45 5.95 11.36
N ARG A 18 -2.11 5.47 12.56
CA ARG A 18 -0.81 4.84 12.85
C ARG A 18 -0.59 3.58 12.01
N GLN A 19 -1.62 2.75 11.84
CA GLN A 19 -1.54 1.55 11.02
C GLN A 19 -1.41 1.90 9.54
N LEU A 20 -2.13 2.93 9.07
CA LEU A 20 -2.01 3.42 7.69
C LEU A 20 -0.59 3.88 7.38
N HIS A 21 0.00 4.73 8.23
CA HIS A 21 1.40 5.15 8.10
C HIS A 21 2.37 3.97 8.11
N PHE A 22 2.18 3.02 9.03
CA PHE A 22 2.99 1.80 9.09
C PHE A 22 2.92 1.01 7.78
N HIS A 23 1.71 0.84 7.23
CA HIS A 23 1.51 0.08 5.99
C HIS A 23 2.15 0.75 4.77
N LEU A 24 2.11 2.07 4.67
CA LEU A 24 2.82 2.82 3.63
C LEU A 24 4.33 2.70 3.78
N TYR A 25 4.83 2.85 5.01
CA TYR A 25 6.26 2.78 5.32
C TYR A 25 6.88 1.42 4.96
N ILE A 26 6.29 0.31 5.41
CA ILE A 26 6.85 -1.03 5.14
C ILE A 26 6.78 -1.41 3.66
N ARG A 27 5.92 -0.74 2.88
CA ARG A 27 5.81 -0.89 1.42
C ARG A 27 6.71 0.09 0.67
N ARG A 28 7.45 0.94 1.38
CA ARG A 28 8.30 1.99 0.82
C ARG A 28 7.53 2.89 -0.16
N ILE A 29 6.26 3.12 0.11
CA ILE A 29 5.45 4.05 -0.70
C ILE A 29 5.84 5.45 -0.24
N THR A 30 6.36 6.25 -1.17
CA THR A 30 6.74 7.64 -0.87
C THR A 30 5.45 8.43 -0.74
N ASP A 31 5.20 9.01 0.42
CA ASP A 31 3.98 9.75 0.64
C ASP A 31 4.21 11.01 1.48
N THR A 32 3.55 12.09 1.09
CA THR A 32 3.42 13.36 1.82
C THR A 32 1.99 13.59 2.31
N CYS A 33 1.12 12.57 2.28
CA CYS A 33 -0.27 12.70 2.70
C CYS A 33 -0.40 13.04 4.17
N ASN A 34 -1.30 13.97 4.45
CA ASN A 34 -1.61 14.44 5.80
C ASN A 34 -2.96 13.89 6.31
N THR A 35 -3.69 13.12 5.48
CA THR A 35 -5.03 12.63 5.83
C THR A 35 -5.14 11.12 5.71
N ASP A 36 -5.89 10.50 6.64
CA ASP A 36 -6.19 9.08 6.61
C ASP A 36 -6.96 8.65 5.35
N ALA A 37 -7.80 9.52 4.81
CA ALA A 37 -8.57 9.24 3.59
C ALA A 37 -7.65 9.05 2.38
N GLU A 38 -6.63 9.88 2.23
CA GLU A 38 -5.64 9.76 1.16
C GLU A 38 -4.76 8.52 1.35
N MET A 39 -4.27 8.28 2.58
CA MET A 39 -3.48 7.08 2.88
C MET A 39 -4.24 5.79 2.55
N ARG A 40 -5.55 5.73 2.86
CA ARG A 40 -6.42 4.61 2.46
C ARG A 40 -6.49 4.47 0.94
N ARG A 41 -6.76 5.54 0.21
CA ARG A 41 -6.82 5.52 -1.26
C ARG A 41 -5.51 5.03 -1.90
N ILE A 42 -4.37 5.48 -1.37
CA ILE A 42 -3.05 5.05 -1.84
C ILE A 42 -2.85 3.56 -1.57
N LEU A 43 -3.19 3.08 -0.37
CA LEU A 43 -3.13 1.65 -0.05
C LEU A 43 -4.07 0.82 -0.94
N GLU A 44 -5.28 1.28 -1.27
CA GLU A 44 -6.14 0.59 -2.23
C GLU A 44 -5.51 0.52 -3.62
N SER A 45 -4.92 1.62 -4.07
CA SER A 45 -4.22 1.69 -5.36
C SER A 45 -3.04 0.72 -5.38
N TRP A 46 -2.25 0.68 -4.31
CA TRP A 46 -1.16 -0.28 -4.14
C TRP A 46 -1.64 -1.74 -4.22
N LEU A 47 -2.71 -2.07 -3.50
CA LEU A 47 -3.27 -3.42 -3.49
C LEU A 47 -3.78 -3.84 -4.87
N LYS A 48 -4.40 -2.92 -5.62
CA LYS A 48 -4.81 -3.14 -7.02
C LYS A 48 -3.62 -3.34 -7.93
N PHE A 49 -2.58 -2.51 -7.80
CA PHE A 49 -1.35 -2.57 -8.58
C PHE A 49 -0.61 -3.90 -8.40
N THR A 50 -0.49 -4.36 -7.15
CA THR A 50 0.31 -5.55 -6.81
C THR A 50 -0.41 -6.89 -6.96
N ARG A 51 -1.75 -6.87 -7.12
CA ARG A 51 -2.60 -8.08 -7.12
C ARG A 51 -2.14 -9.17 -8.10
N ASN A 52 -1.71 -8.76 -9.29
CA ASN A 52 -1.40 -9.65 -10.40
C ASN A 52 0.11 -9.76 -10.69
N LEU A 53 0.96 -9.12 -9.88
CA LEU A 53 2.41 -9.23 -10.04
C LEU A 53 2.87 -10.62 -9.60
N ASP A 54 3.87 -11.19 -10.26
CA ASP A 54 4.63 -12.32 -9.72
C ASP A 54 5.53 -11.87 -8.56
N ASP A 55 6.13 -12.81 -7.83
CA ASP A 55 6.88 -12.50 -6.62
C ASP A 55 8.17 -11.72 -6.88
N GLY A 56 8.83 -11.92 -8.02
CA GLY A 56 9.99 -11.13 -8.42
C GLY A 56 9.60 -9.68 -8.70
N ALA A 57 8.54 -9.49 -9.49
CA ALA A 57 8.01 -8.15 -9.78
C ALA A 57 7.48 -7.44 -8.52
N TYR A 58 6.92 -8.18 -7.57
CA TYR A 58 6.44 -7.63 -6.29
C TYR A 58 7.57 -7.00 -5.46
N LEU A 59 8.76 -7.59 -5.46
CA LEU A 59 9.92 -7.03 -4.73
C LEU A 59 10.33 -5.65 -5.26
N CYS A 60 10.15 -5.43 -6.55
CA CYS A 60 10.46 -4.17 -7.23
C CYS A 60 9.26 -3.21 -7.32
N ALA A 61 8.06 -3.65 -6.92
CA ALA A 61 6.81 -2.90 -7.02
C ALA A 61 6.88 -1.48 -6.43
N PRO A 62 7.56 -1.21 -5.28
CA PRO A 62 7.63 0.14 -4.73
C PRO A 62 8.25 1.15 -5.70
N VAL A 63 9.29 0.75 -6.43
CA VAL A 63 10.01 1.64 -7.36
C VAL A 63 9.10 2.06 -8.51
N PHE A 64 8.30 1.14 -9.05
CA PHE A 64 7.40 1.42 -10.16
C PHE A 64 6.13 2.15 -9.74
N PHE A 65 5.63 1.83 -8.55
CA PHE A 65 4.44 2.49 -7.99
C PHE A 65 4.72 3.96 -7.70
N ASN A 66 5.84 4.27 -7.04
CA ASN A 66 6.22 5.64 -6.68
C ASN A 66 6.59 6.53 -7.88
N LYS A 67 6.89 5.95 -9.06
CA LYS A 67 7.11 6.73 -10.29
C LYS A 67 5.80 7.20 -10.94
N ARG A 68 4.67 6.60 -10.55
CA ARG A 68 3.34 6.86 -11.14
C ARG A 68 2.51 7.87 -10.35
N THR A 69 2.79 7.99 -9.06
CA THR A 69 2.21 8.95 -8.11
C THR A 69 3.08 10.17 -8.00
#